data_AF-A0A7S0EVZ4-F1
#
_entry.id   AF-A0A7S0EVZ4-F1
#
_cell.length_a   1.000
_cell.length_b   1.000
_cell.length_c   1.000
_cell.angle_alpha   90.00
_cell.angle_beta   90.00
_cell.angle_gamma   90.00
#
_symmetry.space_group_name_H-M   'P 1'
#
loop_
_entity.id
_entity.type
_entity.pdbx_description
1 polymer ?
#
loop_
_entity_poly.entity_id
_entity_poly.type
_entity_poly.pdbx_seq_one_letter_code
_entity_poly.pdbx_strand_id
1 'polypeptide(L)'
;DIIQNHLLQAFMLAAMEPPEDMSAAAIGRAKVELLRCVRAPEAARGEVFLGQFTAGQGERGYLDDDTVPAGSRCPTFAACVLSVDNDRWRGVPFLLSAGKGLDERLCELRVRFKPQPYNRMMGVDSANELVLRVQPDEALYMVAVAKTPGIAAGVGPEERRTPIAMGLRYATQFGDGSPFKSGDAYERMLLNAARGDQALSVSAAELVEAWRVFTPVLHHIDDERPQPVLHPFGELPEGYVAWTESHGVDIAPPARHWGAAEAEAHAAKEEAAAAALASAVEKAEAAELRKRDPFSDASFVF
;
A
#
# COMPACT_ATOMS: atom_id res chain seq x y z
N ASP A 1 -12.67 4.73 4.92
CA ASP A 1 -11.89 3.75 5.70
C ASP A 1 -10.41 4.08 5.70
N ILE A 2 -9.70 3.92 4.57
CA ILE A 2 -8.22 3.97 4.54
C ILE A 2 -7.62 5.26 3.93
N ILE A 3 -8.33 5.92 3.01
CA ILE A 3 -7.78 7.08 2.26
C ILE A 3 -7.60 8.30 3.18
N GLN A 4 -8.65 8.69 3.91
CA GLN A 4 -8.69 9.92 4.70
C GLN A 4 -7.67 9.92 5.86
N ASN A 5 -7.28 8.74 6.36
CA ASN A 5 -6.34 8.58 7.46
C ASN A 5 -4.98 8.05 6.96
N HIS A 6 -4.83 6.75 6.73
CA HIS A 6 -3.55 6.07 6.50
C HIS A 6 -2.84 6.59 5.24
N LEU A 7 -3.54 6.65 4.10
CA LEU A 7 -2.90 7.14 2.87
C LEU A 7 -2.62 8.64 2.94
N LEU A 8 -3.52 9.42 3.54
CA LEU A 8 -3.28 10.85 3.74
C LEU A 8 -2.07 11.10 4.65
N GLN A 9 -1.86 10.32 5.70
CA GLN A 9 -0.67 10.40 6.55
C GLN A 9 0.61 10.11 5.76
N ALA A 10 0.62 9.04 4.95
CA ALA A 10 1.77 8.70 4.11
C ALA A 10 2.06 9.81 3.09
N PHE A 11 1.01 10.33 2.44
CA PHE A 11 1.09 11.49 1.53
C PHE A 11 1.70 12.70 2.23
N MET A 12 1.22 13.06 3.43
CA MET A 12 1.72 14.23 4.15
C MET A 12 3.20 14.11 4.50
N LEU A 13 3.66 12.95 4.96
CA LEU A 13 5.06 12.71 5.27
C LEU A 13 5.95 12.78 4.02
N ALA A 14 5.45 12.33 2.87
CA ALA A 14 6.20 12.36 1.62
C ALA A 14 6.22 13.74 0.95
N ALA A 15 5.19 14.57 1.18
CA ALA A 15 5.00 15.82 0.44
C ALA A 15 5.20 17.09 1.27
N MET A 16 5.27 17.02 2.61
CA MET A 16 5.47 18.22 3.43
C MET A 16 6.81 18.90 3.14
N GLU A 17 6.87 20.21 3.38
CA GLU A 17 8.16 20.90 3.42
C GLU A 17 9.02 20.37 4.58
N PRO A 18 10.35 20.42 4.48
CA PRO A 18 11.23 20.10 5.59
C PRO A 18 10.84 20.93 6.83
N PRO A 19 10.51 20.30 7.96
CA PRO A 19 10.16 21.04 9.17
C PRO A 19 11.40 21.77 9.73
N GLU A 20 11.16 22.83 10.51
CA GLU A 20 12.22 23.62 11.16
C GLU A 20 13.15 22.74 12.03
N ASP A 21 12.57 21.72 12.66
CA ASP A 21 13.27 20.68 13.39
C ASP A 21 12.45 19.37 13.44
N MET A 22 12.93 18.36 14.16
CA MET A 22 12.25 17.06 14.31
C MET A 22 11.29 17.02 15.52
N SER A 23 10.90 18.17 16.07
CA SER A 23 9.89 18.21 17.13
C SER A 23 8.50 17.88 16.58
N ALA A 24 7.66 17.31 17.44
CA ALA A 24 6.27 16.99 17.09
C ALA A 24 5.50 18.23 16.60
N ALA A 25 5.76 19.40 17.18
CA ALA A 25 5.12 20.65 16.79
C ALA A 25 5.54 21.12 15.40
N ALA A 26 6.83 21.05 15.06
CA ALA A 26 7.34 21.46 13.75
C ALA A 26 6.85 20.52 12.65
N ILE A 27 6.90 19.20 12.89
CA ILE A 27 6.37 18.18 11.96
C ILE A 27 4.86 18.40 11.75
N GLY A 28 4.10 18.57 12.83
CA GLY A 28 2.66 18.81 12.76
C GLY A 28 2.31 20.08 11.97
N ARG A 29 3.08 21.17 12.16
CA ARG A 29 2.90 22.42 11.39
C ARG A 29 3.11 22.19 9.90
N ALA A 30 4.21 21.54 9.51
CA ALA A 30 4.53 21.27 8.11
C ALA A 30 3.44 20.43 7.41
N LYS A 31 2.89 19.42 8.11
CA LYS A 31 1.75 18.62 7.62
C LYS A 31 0.49 19.46 7.41
N VAL A 32 0.13 20.29 8.39
CA VAL A 32 -1.07 21.16 8.32
C VAL A 32 -0.93 22.20 7.21
N GLU A 33 0.25 22.79 7.04
CA GLU A 33 0.53 23.75 5.96
C GLU A 33 0.39 23.10 4.58
N LEU A 34 0.89 21.87 4.41
CA LEU A 34 0.66 21.10 3.20
C LEU A 34 -0.84 20.87 2.96
N LEU A 35 -1.59 20.39 3.95
CA LEU A 35 -3.02 20.10 3.78
C LEU A 35 -3.84 21.34 3.41
N ARG A 36 -3.46 22.53 3.89
CA ARG A 36 -4.09 23.80 3.49
C ARG A 36 -3.92 24.11 2.00
N CYS A 37 -2.84 23.63 1.39
CA CYS A 37 -2.60 23.72 -0.05
C CYS A 37 -3.27 22.59 -0.84
N VAL A 38 -3.82 21.56 -0.19
CA VAL A 38 -4.52 20.46 -0.87
C VAL A 38 -5.92 20.92 -1.30
N ARG A 39 -6.17 20.83 -2.60
CA ARG A 39 -7.52 20.99 -3.16
C ARG A 39 -8.34 19.74 -2.86
N ALA A 40 -9.59 19.94 -2.42
CA ALA A 40 -10.52 18.83 -2.24
C ALA A 40 -10.81 18.18 -3.60
N PRO A 41 -10.76 16.84 -3.72
CA PRO A 41 -11.07 16.18 -4.97
C PRO A 41 -12.57 16.34 -5.30
N GLU A 42 -12.87 16.71 -6.54
CA GLU A 42 -14.22 16.94 -7.02
C GLU A 42 -14.72 15.75 -7.85
N ALA A 43 -15.69 14.99 -7.30
CA ALA A 43 -16.32 13.87 -8.02
C ALA A 43 -16.96 14.31 -9.34
N ALA A 44 -17.56 15.50 -9.39
CA ALA A 44 -18.15 16.08 -10.61
C ALA A 44 -17.12 16.35 -11.73
N ARG A 45 -15.83 16.47 -11.40
CA ARG A 45 -14.74 16.62 -12.37
C ARG A 45 -14.10 15.29 -12.76
N GLY A 46 -14.60 14.19 -12.22
CA GLY A 46 -14.02 12.86 -12.43
C GLY A 46 -12.73 12.63 -11.67
N GLU A 47 -12.41 13.43 -10.65
CA GLU A 47 -11.18 13.29 -9.84
C GLU A 47 -11.26 12.14 -8.81
N VAL A 48 -12.38 11.40 -8.81
CA VAL A 48 -12.62 10.27 -7.92
C VAL A 48 -13.15 9.08 -8.73
N PHE A 49 -12.58 7.91 -8.47
CA PHE A 49 -12.98 6.64 -9.03
C PHE A 49 -13.47 5.73 -7.92
N LEU A 50 -14.63 5.09 -8.09
CA LEU A 50 -15.26 4.23 -7.11
C LEU A 50 -15.51 2.85 -7.70
N GLY A 51 -15.16 1.81 -6.96
CA GLY A 51 -15.39 0.42 -7.33
C GLY A 51 -16.02 -0.40 -6.21
N GLN A 52 -16.64 -1.51 -6.57
CA GLN A 52 -17.21 -2.48 -5.64
C GLN A 52 -16.94 -3.91 -6.12
N PHE A 53 -16.38 -4.76 -5.26
CA PHE A 53 -16.03 -6.12 -5.67
C PHE A 53 -17.26 -7.04 -5.71
N THR A 54 -17.31 -7.90 -6.71
CA THR A 54 -18.26 -9.00 -6.87
C THR A 54 -17.56 -10.34 -6.62
N ALA A 55 -18.31 -11.44 -6.59
CA ALA A 55 -17.72 -12.77 -6.46
C ALA A 55 -16.67 -13.02 -7.56
N GLY A 56 -15.58 -13.68 -7.21
CA GLY A 56 -14.42 -13.91 -8.07
C GLY A 56 -13.38 -14.77 -7.37
N GLN A 57 -12.58 -15.54 -8.12
CA GLN A 57 -11.52 -16.40 -7.57
C GLN A 57 -11.93 -17.34 -6.41
N GLY A 58 -13.20 -17.76 -6.38
CA GLY A 58 -13.75 -18.63 -5.31
C GLY A 58 -14.20 -17.88 -4.05
N GLU A 59 -14.03 -16.55 -4.01
CA GLU A 59 -14.47 -15.67 -2.95
C GLU A 59 -15.85 -15.06 -3.23
N ARG A 60 -16.55 -14.72 -2.15
CA ARG A 60 -17.88 -14.09 -2.21
C ARG A 60 -17.77 -12.60 -2.54
N GLY A 61 -18.80 -12.04 -3.18
CA GLY A 61 -18.90 -10.62 -3.46
C GLY A 61 -19.34 -9.80 -2.24
N TYR A 62 -19.19 -8.47 -2.31
CA TYR A 62 -19.56 -7.58 -1.20
C TYR A 62 -21.04 -7.67 -0.84
N LEU A 63 -21.91 -7.83 -1.84
CA LEU A 63 -23.36 -7.94 -1.64
C LEU A 63 -23.82 -9.36 -1.24
N ASP A 64 -22.90 -10.33 -1.22
CA ASP A 64 -23.18 -11.70 -0.76
C ASP A 64 -22.98 -11.86 0.77
N ASP A 65 -22.51 -10.81 1.45
CA ASP A 65 -22.42 -10.75 2.91
C ASP A 65 -23.78 -10.41 3.51
N ASP A 66 -24.31 -11.29 4.36
CA ASP A 66 -25.64 -11.16 4.98
C ASP A 66 -25.78 -9.91 5.87
N THR A 67 -24.67 -9.30 6.29
CA THR A 67 -24.64 -8.05 7.07
C THR A 67 -24.74 -6.80 6.21
N VAL A 68 -24.55 -6.92 4.89
CA VAL A 68 -24.60 -5.81 3.94
C VAL A 68 -26.03 -5.59 3.43
N PRO A 69 -26.56 -4.36 3.48
CA PRO A 69 -27.88 -4.08 2.93
C PRO A 69 -27.98 -4.41 1.43
N ALA A 70 -29.08 -5.05 1.03
CA ALA A 70 -29.33 -5.38 -0.38
C ALA A 70 -29.29 -4.12 -1.26
N GLY A 71 -28.54 -4.19 -2.37
CA GLY A 71 -28.36 -3.05 -3.28
C GLY A 71 -27.45 -1.94 -2.76
N SER A 72 -26.64 -2.20 -1.73
CA SER A 72 -25.66 -1.25 -1.22
C SER A 72 -24.70 -0.77 -2.32
N ARG A 73 -24.54 0.54 -2.44
CA ARG A 73 -23.57 1.19 -3.35
C ARG A 73 -22.28 1.60 -2.64
N CYS A 74 -22.02 1.04 -1.46
CA CYS A 74 -20.82 1.33 -0.68
C CYS A 74 -19.56 0.96 -1.49
N PRO A 75 -18.64 1.91 -1.76
CA PRO A 75 -17.42 1.60 -2.47
C PRO A 75 -16.48 0.74 -1.62
N THR A 76 -16.04 -0.39 -2.16
CA THR A 76 -14.99 -1.24 -1.57
C THR A 76 -13.62 -0.97 -2.18
N PHE A 77 -13.59 -0.24 -3.29
CA PHE A 77 -12.40 0.35 -3.92
C PHE A 77 -12.66 1.83 -4.13
N ALA A 78 -11.65 2.66 -3.86
CA ALA A 78 -11.68 4.06 -4.21
C ALA A 78 -10.28 4.56 -4.61
N ALA A 79 -10.26 5.46 -5.59
CA ALA A 79 -9.08 6.22 -5.92
C ALA A 79 -9.42 7.70 -6.07
N CYS A 80 -8.49 8.58 -5.72
CA CYS A 80 -8.63 10.02 -5.94
C CYS A 80 -7.29 10.62 -6.33
N VAL A 81 -7.33 11.67 -7.14
CA VAL A 81 -6.14 12.44 -7.49
C VAL A 81 -6.18 13.76 -6.74
N LEU A 82 -5.21 13.96 -5.85
CA LEU A 82 -5.04 15.21 -5.13
C LEU A 82 -4.12 16.15 -5.90
N SER A 83 -4.46 17.43 -5.88
CA SER A 83 -3.61 18.52 -6.34
C SER A 83 -3.16 19.37 -5.15
N VAL A 84 -1.89 19.78 -5.17
CA VAL A 84 -1.29 20.62 -4.12
C VAL A 84 -0.90 21.97 -4.73
N ASP A 85 -1.55 23.02 -4.26
CA ASP A 85 -1.35 24.39 -4.74
C ASP A 85 -0.21 25.08 -3.96
N ASN A 86 0.99 24.54 -4.07
CA ASN A 86 2.23 25.18 -3.61
C ASN A 86 3.32 25.12 -4.69
N ASP A 87 4.43 25.82 -4.48
CA ASP A 87 5.46 25.93 -5.53
C ASP A 87 6.20 24.62 -5.80
N ARG A 88 6.39 23.78 -4.77
CA ARG A 88 7.06 22.48 -4.92
C ARG A 88 6.27 21.50 -5.79
N TRP A 89 4.96 21.46 -5.59
CA TRP A 89 4.09 20.41 -6.13
C TRP A 89 3.13 20.89 -7.23
N ARG A 90 3.25 22.14 -7.66
CA ARG A 90 2.46 22.69 -8.77
C ARG A 90 2.54 21.78 -10.00
N GLY A 91 1.37 21.26 -10.41
CA GLY A 91 1.24 20.39 -11.59
C GLY A 91 1.69 18.95 -11.39
N VAL A 92 1.97 18.52 -10.15
CA VAL A 92 2.26 17.12 -9.81
C VAL A 92 0.98 16.47 -9.25
N PRO A 93 0.39 15.47 -9.93
CA PRO A 93 -0.76 14.75 -9.41
C PRO A 93 -0.34 13.75 -8.32
N PHE A 94 -1.13 13.65 -7.25
CA PHE A 94 -0.96 12.62 -6.21
C PHE A 94 -2.13 11.65 -6.25
N LEU A 95 -1.87 10.44 -6.73
CA LEU A 95 -2.87 9.37 -6.72
C LEU A 95 -2.87 8.66 -5.36
N LEU A 96 -4.04 8.63 -4.71
CA LEU A 96 -4.30 7.81 -3.54
C LEU A 96 -5.34 6.77 -3.93
N SER A 97 -4.98 5.48 -3.85
CA SER A 97 -5.87 4.36 -4.17
C SER A 97 -5.87 3.33 -3.05
N ALA A 98 -7.06 2.87 -2.66
CA ALA A 98 -7.23 1.79 -1.70
C ALA A 98 -8.43 0.92 -2.09
N GLY A 99 -8.32 -0.38 -1.86
CA GLY A 99 -9.44 -1.28 -2.08
C GLY A 99 -9.34 -2.59 -1.31
N LYS A 100 -10.48 -3.27 -1.23
CA LYS A 100 -10.64 -4.65 -0.75
C LYS A 100 -11.08 -5.53 -1.93
N GLY A 101 -10.80 -6.83 -1.86
CA GLY A 101 -11.10 -7.76 -2.95
C GLY A 101 -10.21 -7.56 -4.18
N LEU A 102 -8.96 -7.14 -3.98
CA LEU A 102 -7.92 -7.04 -5.00
C LEU A 102 -7.04 -8.31 -5.03
N ASP A 103 -6.13 -8.39 -6.00
CA ASP A 103 -5.25 -9.54 -6.26
C ASP A 103 -4.19 -9.77 -5.18
N GLU A 104 -3.73 -8.71 -4.51
CA GLU A 104 -2.73 -8.81 -3.46
C GLU A 104 -2.96 -7.87 -2.28
N ARG A 105 -2.40 -8.24 -1.12
CA ARG A 105 -2.24 -7.31 0.01
C ARG A 105 -0.98 -6.50 -0.25
N LEU A 106 -1.13 -5.20 -0.51
CA LEU A 106 -0.01 -4.30 -0.74
C LEU A 106 -0.27 -2.92 -0.14
N CYS A 107 0.75 -2.35 0.50
CA CYS A 107 0.81 -0.95 0.87
C CYS A 107 2.17 -0.40 0.46
N GLU A 108 2.16 0.52 -0.50
CA GLU A 108 3.37 1.15 -1.01
C GLU A 108 3.17 2.62 -1.31
N LEU A 109 4.27 3.36 -1.28
CA LEU A 109 4.38 4.70 -1.82
C LEU A 109 5.34 4.65 -3.01
N ARG A 110 4.88 5.19 -4.14
CA ARG A 110 5.63 5.21 -5.40
C ARG A 110 5.81 6.63 -5.89
N VAL A 111 7.05 7.03 -6.11
CA VAL A 111 7.40 8.30 -6.75
C VAL A 111 7.90 7.99 -8.15
N ARG A 112 7.10 8.35 -9.16
CA ARG A 112 7.49 8.24 -10.55
C ARG A 112 8.14 9.54 -11.02
N PHE A 113 9.38 9.46 -11.48
CA PHE A 113 10.12 10.63 -11.96
C PHE A 113 9.67 11.01 -13.37
N LYS A 114 9.89 12.27 -13.75
CA LYS A 114 9.60 12.73 -15.11
C LYS A 114 10.40 11.89 -16.13
N PRO A 115 9.77 11.47 -17.24
CA PRO A 115 10.46 10.72 -18.28
C PRO A 115 11.62 11.55 -18.82
N GLN A 116 12.79 10.92 -18.95
CA GLN A 116 13.98 11.59 -19.45
C GLN A 116 14.06 11.45 -20.97
N PRO A 117 14.30 12.54 -21.74
CA PRO A 117 14.42 12.46 -23.20
C PRO A 117 15.46 11.45 -23.67
N TYR A 118 16.52 11.26 -22.88
CA TYR A 118 17.57 10.30 -23.16
C TYR A 118 17.06 8.85 -23.17
N ASN A 119 16.11 8.48 -22.30
CA ASN A 119 15.58 7.11 -22.28
C ASN A 119 14.90 6.77 -23.61
N ARG A 120 14.13 7.71 -24.17
CA ARG A 120 13.50 7.56 -25.49
C ARG A 120 14.50 7.48 -26.63
N MET A 121 15.54 8.31 -26.62
CA MET A 121 16.64 8.23 -27.59
C MET A 121 17.34 6.86 -27.54
N MET A 122 17.36 6.27 -26.35
CA MET A 122 17.96 4.98 -26.05
C MET A 122 17.01 3.79 -26.26
N GLY A 123 15.83 4.01 -26.85
CA GLY A 123 14.85 2.98 -27.20
C GLY A 123 14.03 2.45 -26.02
N VAL A 124 14.03 3.13 -24.87
CA VAL A 124 13.30 2.72 -23.67
C VAL A 124 12.34 3.81 -23.23
N ASP A 125 11.05 3.55 -23.31
CA ASP A 125 10.02 4.44 -22.77
C ASP A 125 9.67 4.02 -21.33
N SER A 126 10.58 4.30 -20.40
CA SER A 126 10.42 4.00 -18.98
C SER A 126 10.89 5.19 -18.13
N ALA A 127 10.08 5.54 -17.14
CA ALA A 127 10.44 6.49 -16.09
C ALA A 127 11.21 5.78 -14.98
N ASN A 128 12.10 6.51 -14.31
CA ASN A 128 12.65 6.03 -13.05
C ASN A 128 11.55 6.07 -11.98
N GLU A 129 11.63 5.16 -11.01
CA GLU A 129 10.68 5.11 -9.90
C GLU A 129 11.41 4.88 -8.59
N LEU A 130 10.96 5.53 -7.51
CA LEU A 130 11.36 5.21 -6.15
C LEU A 130 10.15 4.59 -5.43
N VAL A 131 10.34 3.41 -4.86
CA VAL A 131 9.29 2.62 -4.24
C VAL A 131 9.63 2.36 -2.79
N LEU A 132 8.70 2.74 -1.92
CA LEU A 132 8.72 2.48 -0.48
C LEU A 132 7.58 1.51 -0.19
N ARG A 133 7.91 0.22 -0.03
CA ARG A 133 6.93 -0.79 0.36
C ARG A 133 6.83 -0.84 1.86
N VAL A 134 5.64 -0.54 2.37
CA VAL A 134 5.33 -0.53 3.80
C VAL A 134 4.92 -1.91 4.28
N GLN A 135 4.20 -2.68 3.46
CA GLN A 135 3.87 -4.08 3.74
C GLN A 135 3.27 -4.76 2.50
N PRO A 136 3.37 -6.09 2.39
CA PRO A 136 4.27 -6.98 3.15
C PRO A 136 5.73 -6.81 2.70
N ASP A 137 6.67 -7.46 3.40
CA ASP A 137 8.11 -7.48 3.07
C ASP A 137 8.69 -6.06 2.85
N GLU A 138 8.86 -5.34 3.96
CA GLU A 138 9.28 -3.93 3.96
C GLU A 138 10.55 -3.74 3.11
N ALA A 139 10.46 -2.81 2.16
CA ALA A 139 11.51 -2.61 1.17
C ALA A 139 11.56 -1.17 0.68
N LEU A 140 12.77 -0.75 0.30
CA LEU A 140 13.04 0.50 -0.40
C LEU A 140 13.83 0.19 -1.65
N TYR A 141 13.31 0.51 -2.83
CA TYR A 141 14.03 0.25 -4.08
C TYR A 141 13.77 1.31 -5.14
N MET A 142 14.76 1.50 -6.01
CA MET A 142 14.70 2.37 -7.17
C MET A 142 14.67 1.53 -8.44
N VAL A 143 13.70 1.80 -9.31
CA VAL A 143 13.65 1.27 -10.68
C VAL A 143 14.34 2.28 -11.60
N ALA A 144 15.32 1.82 -12.37
CA ALA A 144 16.07 2.64 -13.31
C ALA A 144 16.43 1.84 -14.58
N VAL A 145 16.70 2.54 -15.68
CA VAL A 145 17.09 1.90 -16.95
C VAL A 145 18.58 1.57 -16.95
N ALA A 146 18.93 0.31 -17.23
CA ALA A 146 20.32 -0.13 -17.40
C ALA A 146 20.52 -0.93 -18.69
N LYS A 147 21.78 -1.07 -19.11
CA LYS A 147 22.16 -1.98 -20.21
C LYS A 147 21.81 -3.41 -19.83
N THR A 148 21.16 -4.14 -20.73
CA THR A 148 20.91 -5.58 -20.53
C THR A 148 22.25 -6.33 -20.46
N PRO A 149 22.51 -7.16 -19.43
CA PRO A 149 23.73 -7.95 -19.34
C PRO A 149 23.87 -8.93 -20.52
N GLY A 150 25.10 -9.12 -21.04
CA GLY A 150 25.41 -10.14 -22.04
C GLY A 150 26.31 -9.66 -23.19
N ILE A 151 27.00 -10.60 -23.84
CA ILE A 151 27.92 -10.34 -24.97
C ILE A 151 27.11 -10.03 -26.26
N ALA A 152 25.93 -10.64 -26.41
CA ALA A 152 24.99 -10.33 -27.49
C ALA A 152 24.26 -8.98 -27.27
N ALA A 153 24.35 -8.39 -26.07
CA ALA A 153 23.88 -7.04 -25.81
C ALA A 153 24.87 -6.05 -26.42
N GLY A 154 24.69 -5.78 -27.72
CA GLY A 154 25.58 -4.95 -28.53
C GLY A 154 25.76 -5.42 -29.98
N VAL A 155 25.06 -6.47 -30.44
CA VAL A 155 25.08 -6.88 -31.86
C VAL A 155 23.75 -6.50 -32.52
N GLY A 156 23.70 -5.29 -33.07
CA GLY A 156 22.56 -4.74 -33.83
C GLY A 156 22.15 -3.34 -33.38
N PRO A 157 21.33 -2.61 -34.17
CA PRO A 157 20.87 -1.25 -33.88
C PRO A 157 19.98 -1.12 -32.63
N GLU A 158 19.67 -2.23 -31.96
CA GLU A 158 18.91 -2.27 -30.72
C GLU A 158 19.83 -2.65 -29.55
N GLU A 159 20.53 -1.67 -28.99
CA GLU A 159 21.16 -1.80 -27.68
C GLU A 159 20.05 -2.05 -26.64
N ARG A 160 19.74 -3.34 -26.38
CA ARG A 160 18.71 -3.73 -25.43
C ARG A 160 19.07 -3.19 -24.05
N ARG A 161 18.20 -2.31 -23.56
CA ARG A 161 18.20 -1.77 -22.21
C ARG A 161 16.92 -2.23 -21.55
N THR A 162 17.00 -2.49 -20.25
CA THR A 162 15.88 -2.98 -19.46
C THR A 162 15.78 -2.19 -18.18
N PRO A 163 14.58 -1.97 -17.64
CA PRO A 163 14.44 -1.49 -16.27
C PRO A 163 15.02 -2.55 -15.31
N ILE A 164 15.83 -2.09 -14.37
CA ILE A 164 16.39 -2.86 -13.27
C ILE A 164 15.94 -2.24 -11.95
N ALA A 165 15.85 -3.05 -10.90
CA ALA A 165 15.59 -2.57 -9.55
C ALA A 165 16.88 -2.65 -8.71
N MET A 166 17.14 -1.60 -7.95
CA MET A 166 18.24 -1.52 -6.97
C MET A 166 17.63 -1.17 -5.63
N GLY A 167 17.83 -1.99 -4.59
CA GLY A 167 17.15 -1.73 -3.33
C GLY A 167 17.60 -2.52 -2.13
N LEU A 168 16.93 -2.20 -1.02
CA LEU A 168 17.08 -2.76 0.31
C LEU A 168 15.78 -3.48 0.67
N ARG A 169 15.90 -4.70 1.21
CA ARG A 169 14.82 -5.40 1.91
C ARG A 169 15.14 -5.46 3.39
N TYR A 170 14.16 -5.20 4.24
CA TYR A 170 14.39 -5.16 5.68
C TYR A 170 14.69 -6.57 6.21
N ALA A 171 14.01 -7.59 5.70
CA ALA A 171 14.26 -8.97 6.08
C ALA A 171 15.70 -9.44 5.81
N THR A 172 16.37 -8.92 4.77
CA THR A 172 17.76 -9.28 4.48
C THR A 172 18.76 -8.40 5.21
N GLN A 173 18.46 -7.10 5.36
CA GLN A 173 19.36 -6.14 6.02
C GLN A 173 19.31 -6.24 7.55
N PHE A 174 18.13 -6.48 8.11
CA PHE A 174 17.84 -6.40 9.54
C PHE A 174 17.16 -7.67 10.09
N GLY A 175 17.14 -8.77 9.34
CA GLY A 175 16.57 -10.06 9.75
C GLY A 175 17.48 -10.89 10.66
N ASP A 176 17.43 -12.22 10.52
CA ASP A 176 18.01 -13.19 11.47
C ASP A 176 19.43 -12.85 11.97
N GLY A 177 19.56 -12.64 13.29
CA GLY A 177 20.80 -12.29 13.96
C GLY A 177 21.04 -10.78 14.18
N SER A 178 20.20 -9.93 13.61
CA SER A 178 20.17 -8.48 13.87
C SER A 178 19.64 -8.17 15.28
N PRO A 179 20.20 -7.17 15.99
CA PRO A 179 19.60 -6.65 17.22
C PRO A 179 18.33 -5.82 16.95
N PHE A 180 18.07 -5.46 15.70
CA PHE A 180 16.92 -4.66 15.29
C PHE A 180 15.72 -5.57 15.06
N LYS A 181 14.71 -5.45 15.93
CA LYS A 181 13.37 -6.03 15.70
C LYS A 181 12.41 -4.91 15.33
N SER A 182 11.73 -5.06 14.21
CA SER A 182 10.56 -4.24 13.90
C SER A 182 9.48 -4.58 14.92
N GLY A 183 9.16 -3.63 15.80
CA GLY A 183 8.02 -3.75 16.71
C GLY A 183 6.71 -3.53 15.97
N ASP A 184 5.62 -4.02 16.53
CA ASP A 184 4.29 -3.76 16.00
C ASP A 184 3.94 -2.26 16.08
N ALA A 185 3.04 -1.79 15.21
CA ALA A 185 2.61 -0.41 15.17
C ALA A 185 2.07 0.07 16.54
N TYR A 186 1.35 -0.78 17.29
CA TYR A 186 0.84 -0.44 18.61
C TYR A 186 1.94 -0.38 19.68
N GLU A 187 2.98 -1.22 19.60
CA GLU A 187 4.12 -1.15 20.52
C GLU A 187 4.83 0.20 20.40
N ARG A 188 5.08 0.64 19.16
CA ARG A 188 5.69 1.95 18.90
C ARG A 188 4.78 3.08 19.36
N MET A 189 3.48 3.01 19.08
CA MET A 189 2.51 4.03 19.48
C MET A 189 2.42 4.18 20.99
N LEU A 190 2.30 3.07 21.73
CA LEU A 190 2.23 3.07 23.19
C LEU A 190 3.53 3.57 23.82
N LEU A 191 4.68 3.21 23.27
CA LEU A 191 5.97 3.72 23.72
C LEU A 191 6.07 5.24 23.54
N ASN A 192 5.63 5.75 22.38
CA ASN A 192 5.61 7.18 22.11
C ASN A 192 4.68 7.92 23.08
N ALA A 193 3.48 7.39 23.31
CA ALA A 193 2.54 7.94 24.28
C ALA A 193 3.12 7.98 25.71
N ALA A 194 3.78 6.90 26.14
CA ALA A 194 4.43 6.84 27.46
C ALA A 194 5.60 7.84 27.60
N ARG A 195 6.25 8.19 26.49
CA ARG A 195 7.34 9.18 26.44
C ARG A 195 6.86 10.62 26.23
N GLY A 196 5.56 10.82 25.99
CA GLY A 196 5.02 12.13 25.59
C GLY A 196 5.49 12.60 24.21
N ASP A 197 5.96 11.69 23.36
CA ASP A 197 6.37 11.98 21.98
C ASP A 197 5.16 11.89 21.05
N GLN A 198 4.75 13.04 20.51
CA GLN A 198 3.58 13.17 19.64
C GLN A 198 3.95 13.27 18.16
N ALA A 199 5.21 13.08 17.77
CA ALA A 199 5.66 13.32 16.40
C ALA A 199 4.99 12.42 15.36
N LEU A 200 4.55 11.22 15.78
CA LEU A 200 3.81 10.26 14.94
C LEU A 200 2.32 10.22 15.26
N SER A 201 1.80 11.18 16.03
CA SER A 201 0.39 11.27 16.39
C SER A 201 -0.32 12.32 15.53
N VAL A 202 -1.63 12.14 15.35
CA VAL A 202 -2.46 13.09 14.61
C VAL A 202 -2.86 14.26 15.51
N SER A 203 -2.59 15.48 15.06
CA SER A 203 -3.01 16.68 15.79
C SER A 203 -4.47 17.06 15.50
N ALA A 204 -5.10 17.84 16.38
CA ALA A 204 -6.48 18.30 16.15
C ALA A 204 -6.61 19.16 14.88
N ALA A 205 -5.63 20.04 14.61
CA ALA A 205 -5.61 20.89 13.43
C ALA A 205 -5.45 20.06 12.15
N GLU A 206 -4.60 19.05 12.17
CA GLU A 206 -4.41 18.09 11.08
C GLU A 206 -5.70 17.32 10.78
N LEU A 207 -6.40 16.87 11.82
CA LEU A 207 -7.67 16.16 11.66
C LEU A 207 -8.74 17.03 10.99
N VAL A 208 -8.84 18.32 11.37
CA VAL A 208 -9.78 19.27 10.76
C VAL A 208 -9.49 19.46 9.27
N GLU A 209 -8.23 19.67 8.90
CA GLU A 209 -7.84 19.85 7.50
C GLU A 209 -8.03 18.56 6.69
N ALA A 210 -7.73 17.39 7.26
CA ALA A 210 -7.97 16.11 6.62
C ALA A 210 -9.47 15.91 6.29
N TRP A 211 -10.36 16.26 7.21
CA TRP A 211 -11.80 16.22 6.95
C TRP A 211 -12.26 17.31 5.99
N ARG A 212 -11.67 18.51 6.01
CA ARG A 212 -11.96 19.57 5.02
C ARG A 212 -11.72 19.06 3.59
N VAL A 213 -10.66 18.29 3.36
CA VAL A 213 -10.31 17.76 2.03
C VAL A 213 -11.35 16.74 1.56
N PHE A 214 -11.78 15.79 2.39
CA PHE A 214 -12.60 14.65 1.94
C PHE A 214 -14.11 14.76 2.23
N THR A 215 -14.54 15.64 3.12
CA THR A 215 -15.98 15.80 3.43
C THR A 215 -16.83 16.12 2.19
N PRO A 216 -16.40 17.01 1.26
CA PRO A 216 -17.20 17.32 0.07
C PRO A 216 -17.47 16.09 -0.82
N VAL A 217 -16.46 15.24 -1.05
CA VAL A 217 -16.65 14.02 -1.85
C VAL A 217 -17.51 13.00 -1.11
N LEU A 218 -17.36 12.87 0.20
CA LEU A 218 -18.18 11.94 0.99
C LEU A 218 -19.65 12.35 0.96
N HIS A 219 -19.98 13.63 1.14
CA HIS A 219 -21.35 14.12 0.99
C HIS A 219 -21.90 13.84 -0.42
N HIS A 220 -21.10 14.09 -1.47
CA HIS A 220 -21.52 13.76 -2.84
C HIS A 220 -21.84 12.27 -3.02
N ILE A 221 -21.03 11.38 -2.45
CA ILE A 221 -21.26 9.93 -2.51
C ILE A 221 -22.55 9.55 -1.77
N ASP A 222 -22.79 10.12 -0.59
CA ASP A 222 -23.96 9.81 0.22
C ASP A 222 -25.26 10.34 -0.40
N ASP A 223 -25.21 11.54 -0.98
CA ASP A 223 -26.35 12.24 -1.58
C ASP A 223 -26.72 11.68 -2.96
N GLU A 224 -25.74 11.56 -3.87
CA GLU A 224 -25.98 11.14 -5.26
C GLU A 224 -25.97 9.62 -5.43
N ARG A 225 -25.35 8.90 -4.48
CA ARG A 225 -25.20 7.44 -4.51
C ARG A 225 -24.75 6.92 -5.88
N PRO A 226 -23.60 7.39 -6.41
CA PRO A 226 -23.11 6.97 -7.71
C PRO A 226 -22.94 5.45 -7.75
N GLN A 227 -23.21 4.85 -8.91
CA GLN A 227 -23.02 3.41 -9.08
C GLN A 227 -21.49 3.12 -9.13
N PRO A 228 -20.94 2.35 -8.18
CA PRO A 228 -19.53 1.98 -8.25
C PRO A 228 -19.29 1.03 -9.43
N VAL A 229 -18.09 1.10 -10.01
CA VAL A 229 -17.64 0.17 -11.05
C VAL A 229 -17.47 -1.21 -10.43
N LEU A 230 -18.24 -2.19 -10.94
CA LEU A 230 -18.17 -3.55 -10.44
C LEU A 230 -16.91 -4.24 -10.97
N HIS A 231 -16.26 -5.03 -10.13
CA HIS A 231 -15.09 -5.80 -10.51
C HIS A 231 -15.06 -7.15 -9.80
N PRO A 232 -14.60 -8.23 -10.44
CA PRO A 232 -14.42 -9.51 -9.76
C PRO A 232 -13.41 -9.39 -8.60
N PHE A 233 -13.62 -10.17 -7.54
CA PHE A 233 -12.62 -10.34 -6.50
C PHE A 233 -11.30 -10.81 -7.11
N GLY A 234 -10.20 -10.16 -6.72
CA GLY A 234 -8.87 -10.45 -7.23
C GLY A 234 -8.51 -9.72 -8.53
N GLU A 235 -9.33 -8.76 -8.95
CA GLU A 235 -9.08 -7.95 -10.15
C GLU A 235 -9.24 -6.46 -9.85
N LEU A 236 -8.52 -5.61 -10.59
CA LEU A 236 -8.72 -4.16 -10.54
C LEU A 236 -10.01 -3.77 -11.27
N PRO A 237 -10.69 -2.69 -10.85
CA PRO A 237 -11.86 -2.20 -11.57
C PRO A 237 -11.59 -1.83 -13.02
N GLU A 238 -12.52 -2.20 -13.89
CA GLU A 238 -12.44 -1.87 -15.32
C GLU A 238 -12.36 -0.35 -15.52
N GLY A 239 -11.47 0.09 -16.41
CA GLY A 239 -11.28 1.51 -16.70
C GLY A 239 -10.43 2.27 -15.66
N TYR A 240 -10.06 1.68 -14.53
CA TYR A 240 -9.23 2.35 -13.51
C TYR A 240 -7.87 2.81 -14.08
N VAL A 241 -7.19 1.97 -14.85
CA VAL A 241 -5.90 2.32 -15.47
C VAL A 241 -6.05 3.51 -16.43
N ALA A 242 -7.00 3.44 -17.36
CA ALA A 242 -7.28 4.53 -18.30
C ALA A 242 -7.69 5.82 -17.55
N TRP A 243 -8.43 5.69 -16.45
CA TRP A 243 -8.78 6.82 -15.59
C TRP A 243 -7.53 7.47 -14.96
N THR A 244 -6.58 6.69 -14.45
CA THR A 244 -5.33 7.25 -13.91
C THR A 244 -4.49 7.95 -14.98
N GLU A 245 -4.40 7.37 -16.18
CA GLU A 245 -3.68 7.96 -17.31
C GLU A 245 -4.29 9.30 -17.74
N SER A 246 -5.63 9.38 -17.75
CA SER A 246 -6.35 10.63 -18.05
C SER A 246 -6.07 11.76 -17.05
N HIS A 247 -5.60 11.42 -15.84
CA HIS A 247 -5.17 12.38 -14.81
C HIS A 247 -3.64 12.57 -14.75
N GLY A 248 -2.92 12.06 -15.76
CA GLY A 248 -1.47 12.20 -15.86
C GLY A 248 -0.69 11.29 -14.91
N VAL A 249 -1.32 10.23 -14.39
CA VAL A 249 -0.67 9.24 -13.53
C VAL A 249 -0.59 7.91 -14.26
N ASP A 250 0.64 7.46 -14.53
CA ASP A 250 0.89 6.15 -15.13
C ASP A 250 1.21 5.14 -14.03
N ILE A 251 0.27 4.21 -13.81
CA ILE A 251 0.36 3.10 -12.86
C ILE A 251 0.75 1.77 -13.51
N ALA A 252 1.15 1.78 -14.79
CA ALA A 252 1.59 0.56 -15.45
C ALA A 252 2.70 -0.08 -14.61
N PRO A 253 2.62 -1.40 -14.36
CA PRO A 253 3.57 -2.06 -13.48
C PRO A 253 4.99 -1.82 -14.01
N PRO A 254 5.95 -1.42 -13.16
CA PRO A 254 7.34 -1.40 -13.58
C PRO A 254 7.73 -2.80 -14.05
N ALA A 255 8.74 -2.91 -14.92
CA ALA A 255 9.21 -4.20 -15.41
C ALA A 255 9.35 -5.19 -14.24
N ARG A 256 8.61 -6.31 -14.34
CA ARG A 256 8.37 -7.32 -13.28
C ARG A 256 9.63 -8.12 -12.94
N HIS A 257 10.73 -7.47 -12.61
CA HIS A 257 12.01 -8.14 -12.36
C HIS A 257 12.37 -8.24 -10.87
N TRP A 258 11.65 -7.56 -9.97
CA TRP A 258 11.98 -7.54 -8.53
C TRP A 258 10.86 -8.07 -7.60
N GLY A 259 9.76 -8.57 -8.16
CA GLY A 259 8.55 -8.91 -7.39
C GLY A 259 8.15 -10.37 -7.52
N ALA A 260 7.58 -10.76 -8.66
CA ALA A 260 6.81 -12.00 -8.77
C ALA A 260 7.55 -13.26 -8.31
N ALA A 261 8.73 -13.56 -8.86
CA ALA A 261 9.42 -14.82 -8.56
C ALA A 261 9.95 -14.92 -7.11
N GLU A 262 10.29 -13.80 -6.48
CA GLU A 262 10.83 -13.78 -5.11
C GLU A 262 9.75 -13.54 -4.05
N ALA A 263 8.67 -12.83 -4.40
CA ALA A 263 7.46 -12.72 -3.59
C ALA A 263 6.72 -14.05 -3.53
N GLU A 264 6.64 -14.80 -4.64
CA GLU A 264 6.18 -16.20 -4.64
C GLU A 264 7.04 -17.07 -3.71
N ALA A 265 8.37 -16.90 -3.75
CA ALA A 265 9.29 -17.64 -2.88
C ALA A 265 9.16 -17.23 -1.39
N HIS A 266 8.80 -15.99 -1.09
CA HIS A 266 8.57 -15.51 0.27
C HIS A 266 7.19 -15.92 0.80
N ALA A 267 6.13 -15.79 0.00
CA ALA A 267 4.80 -16.29 0.33
C ALA A 267 4.83 -17.79 0.63
N ALA A 268 5.56 -18.56 -0.19
CA ALA A 268 5.81 -19.98 0.07
C ALA A 268 6.57 -20.24 1.39
N LYS A 269 7.46 -19.33 1.81
CA LYS A 269 8.17 -19.42 3.10
C LYS A 269 7.27 -19.06 4.29
N GLU A 270 6.42 -18.05 4.17
CA GLU A 270 5.46 -17.69 5.23
C GLU A 270 4.39 -18.76 5.39
N GLU A 271 3.88 -19.32 4.30
CA GLU A 271 2.94 -20.45 4.33
C GLU A 271 3.59 -21.66 5.01
N ALA A 272 4.86 -21.96 4.68
CA ALA A 272 5.63 -23.00 5.34
C ALA A 272 5.88 -22.71 6.83
N ALA A 273 6.14 -21.45 7.20
CA ALA A 273 6.35 -21.05 8.59
C ALA A 273 5.05 -21.11 9.42
N ALA A 274 3.92 -20.68 8.85
CA ALA A 274 2.60 -20.79 9.45
C ALA A 274 2.20 -22.27 9.63
N ALA A 275 2.44 -23.11 8.63
CA ALA A 275 2.21 -24.56 8.73
C ALA A 275 3.12 -25.21 9.80
N ALA A 276 4.38 -24.81 9.88
CA ALA A 276 5.31 -25.29 10.90
C ALA A 276 4.88 -24.86 12.32
N LEU A 277 4.39 -23.63 12.49
CA LEU A 277 3.87 -23.13 13.76
C LEU A 277 2.61 -23.90 14.17
N ALA A 278 1.66 -24.11 13.25
CA ALA A 278 0.46 -24.91 13.51
C ALA A 278 0.82 -26.34 13.94
N SER A 279 1.78 -26.98 13.25
CA SER A 279 2.27 -28.31 13.63
C SER A 279 2.96 -28.34 15.00
N ALA A 280 3.68 -27.26 15.36
CA ALA A 280 4.33 -27.14 16.66
C ALA A 280 3.31 -26.97 17.80
N VAL A 281 2.24 -26.20 17.57
CA VAL A 281 1.13 -26.04 18.51
C VAL A 281 0.40 -27.37 18.73
N GLU A 282 0.08 -28.10 17.66
CA GLU A 282 -0.59 -29.41 17.74
C GLU A 282 0.27 -30.44 18.51
N LYS A 283 1.59 -30.46 18.27
CA LYS A 283 2.53 -31.31 19.03
C LYS A 283 2.63 -30.91 20.50
N ALA A 284 2.57 -29.63 20.81
CA ALA A 284 2.60 -29.14 22.19
C ALA A 284 1.31 -29.52 22.94
N GLU A 285 0.15 -29.40 22.29
CA GLU A 285 -1.14 -29.84 22.85
C GLU A 285 -1.18 -31.37 23.05
N ALA A 286 -0.70 -32.16 22.08
CA ALA A 286 -0.60 -33.61 22.21
C ALA A 286 0.35 -34.06 23.34
N ALA A 287 1.44 -33.31 23.55
CA ALA A 287 2.38 -33.56 24.64
C ALA A 287 1.83 -33.16 26.02
N GLU A 288 1.01 -32.11 26.11
CA GLU A 288 0.25 -31.76 27.31
C GLU A 288 -0.83 -32.81 27.63
N LEU A 289 -1.57 -33.29 26.62
CA LEU A 289 -2.57 -34.35 26.78
C LEU A 289 -1.97 -35.66 27.31
N ARG A 290 -0.77 -36.03 26.84
CA ARG A 290 -0.03 -37.20 27.37
C ARG A 290 0.47 -37.03 28.81
N LYS A 291 0.70 -35.80 29.27
CA LYS A 291 1.09 -35.53 30.68
C LYS A 291 -0.10 -35.51 31.63
N ARG A 292 -1.33 -35.36 31.10
CA ARG A 292 -2.57 -35.28 31.90
C ARG A 292 -3.24 -36.63 32.17
N ASP A 293 -2.77 -37.74 31.59
CA ASP A 293 -3.32 -39.06 31.90
C ASP A 293 -2.33 -39.96 32.65
N PRO A 294 -2.29 -39.86 34.00
CA PRO A 294 -1.58 -40.82 34.85
C PRO A 294 -2.40 -42.09 35.16
N PHE A 295 -3.54 -42.36 34.49
CA PHE A 295 -4.44 -43.47 34.85
C PHE A 295 -4.98 -44.33 33.68
N SER A 296 -4.46 -44.24 32.46
CA SER A 296 -4.99 -45.03 31.33
C SER A 296 -4.75 -46.56 31.41
N ASP A 297 -3.93 -47.04 32.34
CA ASP A 297 -3.71 -48.48 32.61
C ASP A 297 -4.26 -48.88 33.99
N ALA A 298 -5.58 -48.80 34.16
CA ALA A 298 -6.29 -49.52 35.24
C ALA A 298 -7.77 -49.73 34.88
N SER A 299 -8.08 -50.94 34.44
CA SER A 299 -9.40 -51.56 34.44
C SER A 299 -10.05 -51.56 35.84
N PHE A 300 -11.30 -51.10 35.99
CA PHE A 300 -12.41 -51.54 36.90
C PHE A 300 -13.63 -50.64 36.55
N VAL A 301 -14.80 -51.09 36.09
CA VAL A 301 -15.89 -51.93 36.67
C VAL A 301 -16.33 -51.50 38.08
N PHE A 302 -17.26 -50.52 38.16
CA PHE A 302 -18.69 -50.69 38.47
C PHE A 302 -19.45 -49.44 38.03
#